data_AF-A0A931S5L8-F1
#
_entry.id   AF-A0A931S5L8-F1
#
_cell.length_a   1.000
_cell.length_b   1.000
_cell.length_c   1.000
_cell.angle_alpha   90.00
_cell.angle_beta   90.00
_cell.angle_gamma   90.00
#
_symmetry.space_group_name_H-M   'P 1'
#
loop_
_entity.id
_entity.type
_entity.pdbx_description
1 polymer ?
#
loop_
_entity_poly.entity_id
_entity_poly.type
_entity_poly.pdbx_seq_one_letter_code
_entity_poly.pdbx_strand_id
1 'polypeptide(L)' 'MTKIFWVTCPQCGGEFYCHWQELRHKKIQLLCPYCGHRFLDEESPKIVE' A
#
# COMPACT_ATOMS: atom_id res chain seq x y z
N MET A 1 -11.45 -14.84 -3.83
CA MET A 1 -12.00 -13.57 -3.32
C MET A 1 -10.86 -12.58 -3.24
N THR A 2 -10.81 -11.63 -4.16
CA THR A 2 -9.72 -10.65 -4.23
C THR A 2 -9.93 -9.63 -3.12
N LYS A 3 -9.21 -9.76 -2.01
CA LYS A 3 -9.17 -8.72 -0.98
C LYS A 3 -8.36 -7.55 -1.52
N ILE A 4 -8.91 -6.34 -1.44
CA ILE A 4 -8.21 -5.08 -1.67
C ILE A 4 -8.07 -4.38 -0.33
N PHE A 5 -7.00 -3.65 -0.13
CA PHE A 5 -6.81 -2.79 1.04
C PHE A 5 -6.41 -1.39 0.58
N TRP A 6 -6.87 -0.38 1.29
CA TRP A 6 -6.43 0.99 1.11
C TRP A 6 -5.17 1.22 1.93
N VAL A 7 -4.22 1.89 1.33
CA VAL A 7 -2.94 2.24 1.92
C VAL A 7 -2.71 3.73 1.76
N THR A 8 -2.25 4.39 2.81
CA THR A 8 -1.87 5.79 2.78
C THR A 8 -0.35 5.88 2.67
N CYS A 9 0.17 6.59 1.68
CA CYS A 9 1.61 6.78 1.60
C CYS A 9 2.12 7.65 2.77
N PRO A 10 3.13 7.20 3.55
CA PRO A 10 3.71 7.99 4.64
C PRO A 10 4.35 9.30 4.17
N GLN A 11 4.82 9.34 2.92
CA GLN A 11 5.61 10.46 2.43
C GLN A 11 4.76 11.59 1.85
N CYS A 12 3.66 11.26 1.15
CA CYS A 12 2.82 12.25 0.49
C CYS A 12 1.40 12.34 1.04
N GLY A 13 0.99 11.40 1.92
CA GLY A 13 -0.39 11.32 2.42
C GLY A 13 -1.40 10.85 1.37
N GLY A 14 -0.96 10.44 0.19
CA GLY A 14 -1.82 9.95 -0.87
C GLY A 14 -2.39 8.57 -0.54
N GLU A 15 -3.71 8.44 -0.56
CA GLU A 15 -4.42 7.18 -0.38
C GLU A 15 -4.64 6.49 -1.73
N PHE A 16 -4.30 5.20 -1.79
CA PHE A 16 -4.54 4.35 -2.95
C PHE A 16 -4.91 2.93 -2.51
N TYR A 17 -5.56 2.16 -3.37
CA TYR A 17 -5.94 0.79 -3.08
C TYR A 17 -4.94 -0.20 -3.70
N CYS A 18 -4.76 -1.33 -3.05
CA CYS A 18 -3.79 -2.36 -3.40
C CYS A 18 -4.37 -3.76 -3.18
N HIS A 19 -3.96 -4.72 -3.99
CA HIS A 19 -4.45 -6.09 -3.92
C HIS A 19 -3.75 -6.89 -2.81
N TRP A 20 -4.49 -7.20 -1.75
CA TRP A 20 -4.03 -7.95 -0.58
C TRP A 20 -3.45 -9.32 -0.93
N GLN A 21 -4.07 -10.01 -1.90
CA GLN A 21 -3.71 -11.38 -2.26
C GLN A 21 -2.36 -11.49 -3.00
N GLU A 22 -1.88 -10.39 -3.59
CA GLU A 22 -0.55 -10.35 -4.22
C GLU A 22 0.50 -9.68 -3.34
N LEU A 23 0.10 -8.79 -2.44
CA LEU A 23 1.03 -7.91 -1.70
C LEU A 23 1.27 -8.38 -0.26
N ARG A 24 0.27 -8.94 0.43
CA ARG A 24 0.45 -9.45 1.80
C ARG A 24 1.31 -10.71 1.78
N HIS A 25 2.29 -10.80 2.68
CA HIS A 25 3.30 -11.87 2.79
C HIS A 25 4.35 -11.96 1.66
N LYS A 26 4.27 -11.17 0.58
CA LYS A 26 5.29 -11.17 -0.48
C LYS A 26 6.39 -10.11 -0.33
N LYS A 27 6.36 -9.28 0.72
CA LYS A 27 7.30 -8.14 0.92
C LYS A 27 7.44 -7.28 -0.35
N ILE A 28 6.33 -7.05 -1.04
CA ILE A 28 6.34 -6.22 -2.25
C ILE A 28 6.24 -4.77 -1.81
N GLN A 29 7.16 -3.95 -2.33
CA GLN A 29 7.10 -2.51 -2.14
C GLN A 29 5.93 -1.94 -2.94
N LEU A 30 5.01 -1.30 -2.23
CA LEU A 30 3.93 -0.52 -2.79
C LEU A 30 4.52 0.74 -3.41
N LEU A 31 4.26 0.93 -4.69
CA LEU A 31 4.64 2.16 -5.39
C LEU A 31 3.49 3.15 -5.26
N CYS A 32 3.76 4.25 -4.55
CA CYS A 32 2.82 5.36 -4.49
C CYS A 32 2.66 6.00 -5.88
N PRO A 33 1.46 6.06 -6.46
CA PRO A 33 1.24 6.73 -7.74
C PRO A 33 1.37 8.26 -7.65
N TYR A 34 1.29 8.84 -6.44
CA TYR A 34 1.35 10.28 -6.24
C TYR A 34 2.78 10.81 -6.20
N CYS A 35 3.66 10.18 -5.43
CA CYS A 35 5.04 10.62 -5.26
C CYS A 35 6.08 9.68 -5.88
N GLY A 36 5.68 8.52 -6.41
CA GLY A 36 6.59 7.50 -6.91
C GLY A 36 7.42 6.81 -5.83
N HIS A 37 7.08 7.01 -4.54
CA HIS A 37 7.80 6.41 -3.43
C HIS A 37 7.44 4.93 -3.29
N ARG A 38 8.46 4.10 -3.03
CA ARG A 38 8.32 2.67 -2.80
C ARG A 38 8.43 2.41 -1.31
N PHE A 39 7.36 1.94 -0.71
CA PHE A 39 7.30 1.64 0.73
C PHE A 39 6.59 0.31 0.94
N LEU A 40 6.88 -0.37 2.05
CA LEU A 40 6.18 -1.60 2.38
C LEU A 40 4.79 -1.29 2.96
N ASP A 41 3.86 -2.24 2.88
CA ASP A 41 2.56 -2.09 3.54
C ASP A 41 2.73 -1.84 5.05
N GLU A 42 3.72 -2.46 5.68
CA GLU A 42 4.09 -2.24 7.09
C GLU A 42 4.57 -0.82 7.41
N GLU A 43 5.12 -0.10 6.42
CA GLU A 43 5.55 1.30 6.57
C GLU A 43 4.37 2.27 6.38
N SER A 44 3.22 1.78 5.95
CA SER A 44 2.03 2.60 5.81
C SER A 44 1.51 3.03 7.19
N PRO A 45 1.35 4.33 7.46
CA PRO A 45 0.78 4.81 8.72
C PRO A 45 -0.68 4.43 8.89
N LYS A 46 -1.38 4.08 7.80
CA LYS A 46 -2.78 3.68 7.82
C LYS A 46 -3.07 2.66 6.73
N ILE A 47 -3.72 1.57 7.13
CA ILE A 47 -4.18 0.50 6.24
C ILE A 47 -5.65 0.25 6.57
N VAL A 48 -6.52 0.28 5.56
CA VAL A 48 -7.95 -0.03 5.71
C VAL A 48 -8.26 -1.26 4.87
N GLU A 49 -8.70 -2.33 5.53
CA GLU A 49 -9.04 -3.63 4.91
C GLU A 49 -10.49 -3.71 4.42
#